data_AF-A0A0U0RME9-F1
#
_entry.id   AF-A0A0U0RME9-F1
#
_cell.length_a   1.000
_cell.length_b   1.000
_cell.length_c   1.000
_cell.angle_alpha   90.00
_cell.angle_beta   90.00
_cell.angle_gamma   90.00
#
_symmetry.space_group_name_H-M   'P 1'
#
loop_
_entity.id
_entity.type
_entity.pdbx_description
1 polymer ?
#
loop_
_entity_poly.entity_id
_entity_poly.type
_entity_poly.pdbx_seq_one_letter_code
_entity_poly.pdbx_strand_id
1 'polypeptide(L)'
;MVTLQDAQRDANGRFPRDASPDDLVVHQQDIEAVLNALWNAGAEAIQMQDQRIIAMSIARCVGNTLLLNGRTYSPPYTIAAIGDAAAMQAALAAAPLVTLYKQYVVRFGLGYREEVHPDLQIVGYADPVRMHFAQPAGPLDY
;
A
#
# COMPACT_ATOMS: atom_id res chain seq x y z
N MET A 1 -9.18 -1.93 4.80
CA MET A 1 -8.05 -2.76 4.37
C MET A 1 -8.07 -2.88 2.85
N VAL A 2 -6.95 -2.67 2.18
CA VAL A 2 -6.77 -2.85 0.74
C VAL A 2 -5.79 -3.99 0.53
N THR A 3 -6.11 -4.94 -0.35
CA THR A 3 -5.23 -6.05 -0.71
C THR A 3 -4.91 -6.01 -2.19
N LEU A 4 -3.64 -6.08 -2.55
CA LEU A 4 -3.13 -6.16 -3.92
C LEU A 4 -2.41 -7.50 -4.11
N GLN A 5 -2.58 -8.13 -5.27
CA GLN A 5 -2.05 -9.47 -5.54
C GLN A 5 -1.54 -9.56 -6.97
N ASP A 6 -0.40 -10.22 -7.17
CA ASP A 6 0.12 -10.55 -8.50
C ASP A 6 -0.88 -11.40 -9.29
N ALA A 7 -0.77 -11.31 -10.62
CA ALA A 7 -1.61 -12.07 -11.52
C ALA A 7 -1.59 -13.57 -11.18
N GLN A 8 -2.77 -14.18 -11.15
CA GLN A 8 -2.88 -15.63 -11.01
C GLN A 8 -2.94 -16.29 -12.39
N ARG A 9 -2.35 -17.49 -12.49
CA ARG A 9 -2.48 -18.32 -13.68
C ARG A 9 -3.91 -18.85 -13.80
N ASP A 10 -4.37 -19.04 -15.03
CA ASP A 10 -5.64 -19.71 -15.29
C ASP A 10 -5.61 -21.20 -14.88
N ALA A 11 -6.74 -21.90 -15.02
CA ALA A 11 -6.86 -23.32 -14.68
C ALA A 11 -5.88 -24.24 -15.45
N ASN A 12 -5.30 -23.75 -16.57
CA ASN A 12 -4.31 -24.46 -17.37
C ASN A 12 -2.87 -23.99 -17.09
N GLY A 13 -2.66 -23.17 -16.06
CA GLY A 13 -1.35 -22.67 -15.67
C GLY A 13 -0.82 -21.55 -16.57
N ARG A 14 -1.66 -20.82 -17.29
CA ARG A 14 -1.25 -19.80 -18.28
C ARG A 14 -1.61 -18.38 -17.85
N PHE A 15 -0.77 -17.43 -18.25
CA PHE A 15 -1.09 -16.00 -18.26
C PHE A 15 -1.63 -15.59 -19.65
N PRO A 16 -2.23 -14.40 -19.79
CA PRO A 16 -2.57 -13.84 -21.09
C PRO A 16 -1.36 -13.86 -22.03
N ARG A 17 -1.59 -14.23 -23.29
CA ARG A 17 -0.50 -14.46 -24.26
C ARG A 17 0.28 -13.21 -24.62
N ASP A 18 -0.34 -12.04 -24.47
CA ASP A 18 0.23 -10.73 -24.75
C ASP A 18 0.82 -10.05 -23.50
N ALA A 19 0.77 -10.68 -22.33
CA ALA A 19 1.32 -10.11 -21.10
C ALA A 19 2.85 -10.17 -21.08
N SER A 20 3.49 -9.03 -20.81
CA SER A 20 4.89 -9.01 -20.39
C SER A 20 5.01 -9.34 -18.90
N PRO A 21 6.19 -9.76 -18.39
CA PRO A 21 6.38 -10.00 -16.96
C PRO A 21 5.99 -8.82 -16.07
N ASP A 22 6.21 -7.59 -16.53
CA ASP A 22 5.88 -6.37 -15.79
C ASP A 22 4.37 -6.14 -15.68
N ASP A 23 3.58 -6.67 -16.62
CA ASP A 23 2.11 -6.59 -16.57
C ASP A 23 1.50 -7.52 -15.53
N LEU A 24 2.28 -8.43 -14.94
CA LEU A 24 1.79 -9.54 -14.10
C LEU A 24 2.07 -9.36 -12.61
N VAL A 25 2.81 -8.32 -12.23
CA VAL A 25 3.27 -8.11 -10.85
C VAL A 25 2.79 -6.77 -10.29
N VAL A 26 2.56 -6.71 -8.98
CA VAL A 26 2.30 -5.45 -8.28
C VAL A 26 3.60 -4.66 -8.17
N HIS A 27 3.56 -3.39 -8.56
CA HIS A 27 4.71 -2.51 -8.53
C HIS A 27 4.67 -1.52 -7.36
N GLN A 28 5.82 -0.92 -7.07
CA GLN A 28 5.97 0.14 -6.09
C GLN A 28 4.98 1.29 -6.32
N GLN A 29 4.81 1.72 -7.57
CA GLN A 29 3.87 2.80 -7.92
C GLN A 29 2.41 2.48 -7.56
N ASP A 30 2.01 1.19 -7.59
CA ASP A 30 0.65 0.78 -7.25
C ASP A 30 0.41 0.90 -5.74
N ILE A 31 1.42 0.50 -4.95
CA ILE A 31 1.40 0.68 -3.49
C ILE A 31 1.41 2.16 -3.13
N GLU A 32 2.29 2.95 -3.72
CA GLU A 32 2.36 4.40 -3.50
C GLU A 32 1.04 5.08 -3.87
N ALA A 33 0.40 4.68 -4.96
CA ALA A 33 -0.91 5.20 -5.36
C ALA A 33 -1.99 4.93 -4.29
N VAL A 34 -2.03 3.71 -3.73
CA VAL A 34 -2.97 3.37 -2.65
C VAL A 34 -2.66 4.15 -1.37
N LEU A 35 -1.40 4.19 -0.95
CA LEU A 35 -0.99 4.93 0.25
C LEU A 35 -1.34 6.42 0.14
N ASN A 36 -1.05 7.04 -1.01
CA ASN A 36 -1.34 8.46 -1.25
C ASN A 36 -2.85 8.74 -1.27
N ALA A 37 -3.65 7.87 -1.90
CA ALA A 37 -5.09 8.02 -1.91
C ALA A 37 -5.70 7.96 -0.50
N LEU A 38 -5.21 7.03 0.33
CA LEU A 38 -5.65 6.90 1.73
C LEU A 38 -5.26 8.11 2.57
N TRP A 39 -4.02 8.62 2.43
CA TRP A 39 -3.60 9.84 3.13
C TRP A 39 -4.39 11.08 2.68
N ASN A 40 -4.64 11.21 1.37
CA ASN A 40 -5.44 12.31 0.82
C ASN A 40 -6.89 12.31 1.33
N ALA A 41 -7.41 11.13 1.70
CA ALA A 41 -8.73 10.98 2.31
C ALA A 41 -8.76 11.24 3.82
N GLY A 42 -7.61 11.54 4.44
CA GLY A 42 -7.51 11.79 5.87
C GLY A 42 -7.37 10.53 6.73
N ALA A 43 -6.78 9.45 6.19
CA ALA A 43 -6.35 8.35 7.05
C ALA A 43 -5.47 8.87 8.20
N GLU A 44 -5.70 8.40 9.42
CA GLU A 44 -4.98 8.82 10.64
C GLU A 44 -3.79 7.90 10.93
N ALA A 45 -3.91 6.65 10.52
CA ALA A 45 -2.87 5.65 10.62
C ALA A 45 -2.96 4.69 9.43
N ILE A 46 -1.80 4.31 8.90
CA ILE A 46 -1.68 3.30 7.84
C ILE A 46 -0.61 2.29 8.23
N GLN A 47 -0.88 1.02 7.97
CA GLN A 47 0.06 -0.08 8.07
C GLN A 47 0.11 -0.81 6.74
N MET A 48 1.31 -1.20 6.31
CA MET A 48 1.49 -2.13 5.20
C MET A 48 2.16 -3.38 5.74
N GLN A 49 1.57 -4.54 5.44
CA GLN A 49 1.96 -5.82 6.02
C GLN A 49 1.97 -5.72 7.56
N ASP A 50 3.12 -5.86 8.20
CA ASP A 50 3.29 -5.77 9.65
C ASP A 50 4.08 -4.52 10.09
N GLN A 51 4.12 -3.48 9.25
CA GLN A 51 4.84 -2.24 9.56
C GLN A 51 3.95 -1.01 9.51
N ARG A 52 4.11 -0.14 10.51
CA ARG A 52 3.50 1.20 10.53
C ARG A 52 4.12 2.06 9.43
N ILE A 53 3.28 2.63 8.59
CA ILE A 53 3.68 3.62 7.59
C ILE A 53 3.76 4.98 8.27
N ILE A 54 4.91 5.62 8.10
CA ILE A 54 5.21 6.99 8.53
C ILE A 54 5.77 7.79 7.35
N ALA A 55 5.98 9.08 7.53
CA ALA A 55 6.47 9.99 6.47
C ALA A 55 7.80 9.56 5.80
N MET A 56 8.61 8.75 6.48
CA MET A 56 9.89 8.25 5.97
C MET A 56 9.83 6.80 5.50
N SER A 57 8.66 6.15 5.55
CA SER A 57 8.48 4.80 5.05
C SER A 57 8.50 4.80 3.53
N ILE A 58 9.26 3.89 2.94
CA ILE A 58 9.42 3.79 1.49
C ILE A 58 9.25 2.33 1.09
N ALA A 59 8.31 2.07 0.18
CA ALA A 59 8.24 0.80 -0.54
C ALA A 59 9.19 0.87 -1.73
N ARG A 60 10.01 -0.17 -1.94
CA ARG A 60 10.91 -0.26 -3.10
C ARG A 60 10.75 -1.57 -3.83
N CYS A 61 10.66 -1.54 -5.16
CA CYS A 61 10.74 -2.76 -5.96
C CYS A 61 12.13 -3.40 -5.86
N VAL A 62 12.16 -4.70 -5.57
CA VAL A 62 13.35 -5.55 -5.64
C VAL A 62 12.95 -6.86 -6.32
N GLY A 63 13.29 -6.98 -7.61
CA GLY A 63 12.78 -8.08 -8.44
C GLY A 63 11.25 -8.06 -8.49
N ASN A 64 10.63 -9.21 -8.23
CA ASN A 64 9.17 -9.36 -8.14
C ASN A 64 8.62 -9.21 -6.71
N THR A 65 9.37 -8.53 -5.83
CA THR A 65 9.01 -8.33 -4.43
C THR A 65 9.15 -6.87 -4.04
N LEU A 66 8.57 -6.50 -2.90
CA LEU A 66 8.65 -5.15 -2.36
C LEU A 66 9.46 -5.15 -1.06
N LEU A 67 10.44 -4.26 -0.97
CA LEU A 67 11.22 -3.97 0.21
C LEU A 67 10.59 -2.80 0.96
N LEU A 68 10.16 -3.03 2.20
CA LEU A 68 9.63 -2.01 3.12
C LEU A 68 10.51 -1.97 4.39
N ASN A 69 11.13 -0.82 4.63
CA ASN A 69 12.06 -0.56 5.74
C ASN A 69 13.08 -1.69 5.99
N GLY A 70 13.65 -2.25 4.91
CA GLY A 70 14.68 -3.29 5.01
C GLY A 70 14.15 -4.73 5.04
N ARG A 71 12.83 -4.94 5.02
CA ARG A 71 12.22 -6.27 4.92
C ARG A 71 11.49 -6.47 3.60
N THR A 72 11.73 -7.61 2.97
CA THR A 72 11.11 -7.99 1.69
C THR A 72 9.78 -8.70 1.91
N TYR A 73 8.79 -8.36 1.09
CA TYR A 73 7.46 -8.96 1.07
C TYR A 73 7.09 -9.39 -0.34
N SER A 74 6.48 -10.58 -0.43
CA SER A 74 5.77 -11.05 -1.60
C SER A 74 4.27 -10.75 -1.46
N PRO A 75 3.51 -10.72 -2.57
CA PRO A 75 2.07 -10.58 -2.48
C PRO A 75 1.43 -11.82 -1.81
N PRO A 76 0.23 -11.68 -1.20
CA PRO A 76 -0.60 -10.48 -1.22
C PRO A 76 -0.03 -9.33 -0.37
N TYR A 77 -0.10 -8.12 -0.93
CA TYR A 77 0.24 -6.89 -0.23
C TYR A 77 -0.99 -6.35 0.46
N THR A 78 -0.95 -6.30 1.79
CA THR A 78 -2.05 -5.79 2.61
C THR A 78 -1.74 -4.40 3.14
N ILE A 79 -2.69 -3.49 2.99
CA ILE A 79 -2.62 -2.11 3.50
C ILE A 79 -3.84 -1.87 4.39
N ALA A 80 -3.61 -1.71 5.67
CA ALA A 80 -4.61 -1.35 6.67
C ALA A 80 -4.58 0.16 6.91
N ALA A 81 -5.75 0.80 7.01
CA ALA A 81 -5.85 2.22 7.30
C ALA A 81 -7.02 2.48 8.26
N ILE A 82 -6.81 3.38 9.22
CA ILE A 82 -7.81 3.87 10.17
C ILE A 82 -8.21 5.28 9.75
N GLY A 83 -9.52 5.54 9.68
CA GLY A 83 -10.11 6.82 9.28
C GLY A 83 -11.56 6.63 8.80
N ASP A 84 -12.12 7.66 8.14
CA ASP A 84 -13.42 7.56 7.48
C ASP A 84 -13.34 6.60 6.28
N ALA A 85 -13.93 5.41 6.43
CA ALA A 85 -13.91 4.38 5.41
C ALA A 85 -14.58 4.83 4.09
N ALA A 86 -15.68 5.57 4.16
CA ALA A 86 -16.39 6.01 2.96
C ALA A 86 -15.57 7.04 2.18
N ALA A 87 -14.94 7.99 2.89
CA ALA A 87 -14.03 8.95 2.28
C ALA A 87 -12.81 8.26 1.64
N MET A 88 -12.22 7.28 2.33
CA MET A 88 -11.08 6.51 1.81
C MET A 88 -11.43 5.71 0.55
N GLN A 89 -12.58 5.04 0.52
CA GLN A 89 -13.02 4.31 -0.68
C GLN A 89 -13.31 5.25 -1.85
N ALA A 90 -13.92 6.41 -1.60
CA ALA A 90 -14.14 7.42 -2.62
C ALA A 90 -12.81 7.95 -3.21
N ALA A 91 -11.81 8.19 -2.36
CA ALA A 91 -10.48 8.63 -2.80
C ALA A 91 -9.75 7.55 -3.60
N LEU A 92 -9.81 6.29 -3.18
CA LEU A 92 -9.25 5.16 -3.93
C LEU A 92 -9.91 5.00 -5.30
N ALA A 93 -11.23 5.20 -5.39
CA ALA A 93 -11.96 5.15 -6.64
C ALA A 93 -11.63 6.34 -7.58
N ALA A 94 -11.35 7.52 -7.01
CA ALA A 94 -11.01 8.72 -7.78
C ALA A 94 -9.53 8.80 -8.18
N ALA A 95 -8.64 8.04 -7.55
CA ALA A 95 -7.20 8.09 -7.80
C ALA A 95 -6.85 7.51 -9.19
N PRO A 96 -6.22 8.29 -10.10
CA PRO A 96 -5.95 7.84 -11.47
C PRO A 96 -5.07 6.59 -11.55
N LEU A 97 -4.02 6.51 -10.71
CA LEU A 97 -3.12 5.35 -10.70
C LEU A 97 -3.77 4.10 -10.10
N VAL A 98 -4.65 4.24 -9.10
CA VAL A 98 -5.45 3.10 -8.59
C VAL A 98 -6.45 2.64 -9.64
N THR A 99 -7.05 3.57 -10.40
CA THR A 99 -7.92 3.24 -11.53
C THR A 99 -7.17 2.49 -12.62
N LEU A 100 -5.96 2.93 -12.97
CA LEU A 100 -5.09 2.24 -13.92
C LEU A 100 -4.75 0.82 -13.43
N TYR A 101 -4.37 0.67 -12.16
CA TYR A 101 -4.12 -0.64 -11.56
C TYR A 101 -5.35 -1.57 -11.64
N LYS A 102 -6.56 -1.04 -11.35
CA LYS A 102 -7.82 -1.79 -11.49
C LYS A 102 -8.10 -2.23 -12.93
N GLN A 103 -7.61 -1.51 -13.95
CA GLN A 103 -7.70 -1.97 -15.34
C GLN A 103 -6.76 -3.17 -15.60
N TYR A 104 -5.56 -3.16 -15.00
CA TYR A 104 -4.61 -4.27 -15.05
C TYR A 104 -5.14 -5.51 -14.32
N VAL A 105 -5.82 -5.33 -13.18
CA VAL A 105 -6.58 -6.40 -12.49
C VAL A 105 -7.52 -7.13 -13.45
N VAL A 106 -8.31 -6.39 -14.22
CA VAL A 106 -9.25 -6.98 -15.19
C VAL A 106 -8.53 -7.61 -16.37
N ARG A 107 -7.52 -6.94 -16.94
CA ARG A 107 -6.86 -7.37 -18.17
C ARG A 107 -5.93 -8.56 -17.96
N PHE A 108 -5.14 -8.52 -16.89
CA PHE A 108 -4.04 -9.45 -16.66
C PHE A 108 -4.26 -10.39 -15.47
N GLY A 109 -5.35 -10.21 -14.73
CA GLY A 109 -5.74 -11.11 -13.65
C GLY A 109 -5.03 -10.85 -12.32
N LEU A 110 -4.49 -9.64 -12.11
CA LEU A 110 -4.06 -9.19 -10.78
C LEU A 110 -5.26 -9.17 -9.83
N GLY A 111 -5.00 -9.14 -8.52
CA GLY A 111 -6.05 -9.01 -7.51
C GLY A 111 -6.06 -7.63 -6.88
N TYR A 112 -7.27 -7.10 -6.65
CA TYR A 112 -7.52 -5.92 -5.85
C TYR A 112 -8.78 -6.10 -5.01
N ARG A 113 -8.69 -5.84 -3.70
CA ARG A 113 -9.84 -5.94 -2.78
C ARG A 113 -9.81 -4.80 -1.76
N GLU A 114 -10.98 -4.22 -1.49
CA GLU A 114 -11.20 -3.28 -0.40
C GLU A 114 -12.17 -3.92 0.61
N GLU A 115 -11.83 -3.90 1.89
CA GLU A 115 -12.64 -4.44 2.99
C GLU A 115 -12.72 -3.42 4.12
N VAL A 116 -13.93 -3.15 4.60
CA VAL A 116 -14.18 -2.24 5.74
C VAL A 116 -14.35 -3.10 6.99
N HIS A 117 -13.59 -2.77 8.03
CA HIS A 117 -13.69 -3.42 9.33
C HIS A 117 -14.12 -2.38 10.37
N PRO A 118 -15.09 -2.68 11.25
CA PRO A 118 -15.56 -1.75 12.27
C PRO A 118 -14.54 -1.56 13.41
N ASP A 119 -13.66 -2.55 13.61
CA ASP A 119 -12.55 -2.51 14.55
C ASP A 119 -11.30 -3.02 13.84
N LEU A 120 -10.28 -2.18 13.79
CA LEU A 120 -9.02 -2.44 13.11
C LEU A 120 -7.88 -1.92 13.97
N GLN A 121 -6.94 -2.80 14.30
CA GLN A 121 -5.73 -2.44 15.02
C GLN A 121 -4.56 -2.27 14.05
N ILE A 122 -3.79 -1.21 14.24
CA ILE A 122 -2.57 -0.91 13.51
C ILE A 122 -1.39 -0.97 14.47
N VAL A 123 -0.28 -1.55 14.02
CA VAL A 123 0.96 -1.61 14.80
C VAL A 123 1.52 -0.20 15.07
N GLY A 124 2.16 -0.05 16.22
CA GLY A 124 2.93 1.15 16.53
C GLY A 124 4.25 1.18 15.75
N TYR A 125 4.77 2.38 15.48
CA TYR A 125 6.15 2.55 15.03
C TYR A 125 7.06 2.60 16.27
N ALA A 126 8.00 1.65 16.38
CA ALA A 126 8.83 1.52 17.58
C ALA A 126 10.26 2.05 17.40
N ASP A 127 10.72 2.23 16.16
CA ASP A 127 12.08 2.67 15.89
C ASP A 127 12.25 4.17 16.17
N PRO A 128 13.39 4.60 16.75
CA PRO A 128 13.62 6.01 16.98
C PRO A 128 13.86 6.75 15.67
N VAL A 129 13.12 7.84 15.45
CA VAL A 129 13.44 8.82 14.41
C VAL A 129 14.68 9.60 14.87
N ARG A 130 15.86 9.20 14.36
CA ARG A 130 17.13 9.82 14.75
C ARG A 130 17.32 11.14 14.01
N MET A 131 17.31 12.24 14.76
CA MET A 131 17.71 13.55 14.27
C MET A 131 19.17 13.82 14.66
N HIS A 132 20.03 14.15 13.69
CA HIS A 132 21.43 14.47 13.96
C HIS A 132 21.64 15.90 14.46
N PHE A 133 20.81 16.84 13.99
CA PHE A 133 20.97 18.27 14.28
C PHE A 133 19.75 18.88 14.96
N ALA A 134 18.53 18.46 14.55
CA ALA A 134 17.30 18.99 15.12
C ALA A 134 17.12 18.50 16.57
N GLN A 135 16.69 19.41 17.43
CA GLN A 135 16.33 19.13 18.82
C GLN A 135 14.91 19.64 19.09
N PRO A 136 14.13 18.99 19.98
CA PRO A 136 12.85 19.54 20.42
C PRO A 136 13.05 20.95 20.97
N ALA A 137 12.11 21.86 20.69
CA ALA A 137 12.17 23.24 21.19
C ALA A 137 12.12 23.36 22.73
N GLY A 138 11.89 22.24 23.44
CA GLY A 138 11.61 22.20 24.86
C GLY A 138 10.13 22.41 25.15
N PRO A 139 9.73 22.43 26.44
CA PRO A 139 8.37 22.76 26.84
C PRO A 139 8.03 24.19 26.36
N LEU A 140 6.81 24.36 25.85
CA LEU A 140 6.22 25.68 25.66
C LEU A 140 5.59 26.08 27.00
N ASP A 141 6.15 27.09 27.67
CA ASP A 141 5.50 27.69 28.83
C ASP A 141 4.24 28.43 28.34
N TYR A 142 3.06 28.01 28.81
CA TYR A 142 1.77 28.66 28.57
C TYR A 142 1.21 29.29 29.83
#